data_AF-F4ZG50-F1
#
_entry.id   AF-F4ZG50-F1
#
_cell.length_a   1.000
_cell.length_b   1.000
_cell.length_c   1.000
_cell.angle_alpha   90.00
_cell.angle_beta   90.00
_cell.angle_gamma   90.00
#
_symmetry.space_group_name_H-M   'P 1'
#
loop_
_entity.id
_entity.type
_entity.pdbx_description
1 polymer ?
#
loop_
_entity_poly.entity_id
_entity_poly.type
_entity_poly.pdbx_seq_one_letter_code
_entity_poly.pdbx_strand_id
1 'polypeptide(L)'
;MPQAGQLSNTRQATMTTPPTPIDMVFCTIDTSRMEDEQGEQLTPGAIRTLTEGEVRVDQSQSKWRCLAVTKDPKKPRIRIACRNEQEHAMVKQLVEAKLPRGARMLRDELYPVKVDYVSRMVVLDEANTIRSGAAEEIGKENDVQVAKVGWLSNRDVPKAYGSMVMYLTKRADAERLLAEGYAYAGGQSGRTKVFESRPRLDQCYNCQQMGRGHKAHQCDRPQVCGKCAKEGHHHSACTETILKCVPCGGPHASFSRNCKKLYPSLNE
;
A
#
# COMPACT_ATOMS: atom_id res chain seq x y z
N MET A 1 -60.21 -15.65 49.08
CA MET A 1 -58.90 -16.19 49.50
C MET A 1 -58.57 -17.35 48.56
N PRO A 2 -57.35 -17.48 48.00
CA PRO A 2 -56.33 -16.51 47.53
C PRO A 2 -56.07 -16.77 46.01
N GLN A 3 -55.15 -16.19 45.22
CA GLN A 3 -54.12 -15.16 45.35
C GLN A 3 -53.80 -14.63 43.93
N ALA A 4 -53.37 -13.38 43.87
CA ALA A 4 -52.80 -12.76 42.69
C ALA A 4 -51.49 -13.45 42.26
N GLY A 5 -51.26 -13.55 40.95
CA GLY A 5 -49.97 -13.83 40.35
C GLY A 5 -49.68 -12.80 39.27
N GLN A 6 -48.98 -11.72 39.64
CA GLN A 6 -48.35 -10.81 38.68
C GLN A 6 -47.31 -11.60 37.88
N LEU A 7 -47.38 -11.56 36.55
CA LEU A 7 -46.26 -11.93 35.71
C LEU A 7 -45.69 -10.68 35.04
N SER A 8 -44.49 -10.40 35.50
CA SER A 8 -43.60 -9.28 35.26
C SER A 8 -43.28 -9.13 33.78
N ASN A 9 -43.45 -7.91 33.30
CA ASN A 9 -43.04 -7.45 31.99
C ASN A 9 -41.50 -7.52 31.88
N THR A 10 -40.96 -8.61 31.36
CA THR A 10 -39.51 -8.77 31.19
C THR A 10 -39.13 -8.11 29.88
N ARG A 11 -38.66 -6.86 29.96
CA ARG A 11 -37.95 -6.18 28.88
C ARG A 11 -36.84 -7.09 28.40
N GLN A 12 -36.99 -7.66 27.20
CA GLN A 12 -35.89 -8.30 26.49
C GLN A 12 -34.80 -7.25 26.29
N ALA A 13 -33.74 -7.35 27.09
CA ALA A 13 -32.50 -6.66 26.80
C ALA A 13 -31.99 -7.23 25.47
N THR A 14 -32.03 -6.42 24.42
CA THR A 14 -31.28 -6.68 23.20
C THR A 14 -29.82 -6.82 23.59
N MET A 15 -29.33 -8.06 23.65
CA MET A 15 -27.90 -8.32 23.78
C MET A 15 -27.27 -7.84 22.48
N THR A 16 -26.72 -6.63 22.51
CA THR A 16 -25.85 -6.16 21.44
C THR A 16 -24.63 -7.06 21.44
N THR A 17 -24.59 -8.00 20.51
CA THR A 17 -23.44 -8.87 20.26
C THR A 17 -22.19 -8.00 20.14
N PRO A 18 -21.09 -8.32 20.86
CA PRO A 18 -19.84 -7.60 20.69
C PRO A 18 -19.44 -7.67 19.21
N PRO A 19 -19.04 -6.56 18.57
CA PRO A 19 -18.59 -6.60 17.19
C PRO A 19 -17.42 -7.59 17.10
N THR A 20 -17.57 -8.59 16.23
CA THR A 20 -16.51 -9.54 15.91
C THR A 20 -15.26 -8.78 15.44
N PRO A 21 -14.02 -9.24 15.75
CA PRO A 21 -12.79 -8.44 15.59
C PRO A 21 -12.32 -8.15 14.15
N ILE A 22 -13.20 -8.14 13.15
CA ILE A 22 -12.82 -8.38 11.75
C ILE A 22 -12.75 -7.09 10.91
N ASP A 23 -13.30 -5.95 11.35
CA ASP A 23 -13.37 -4.74 10.49
C ASP A 23 -12.87 -3.44 11.16
N MET A 24 -11.93 -3.55 12.11
CA MET A 24 -11.27 -2.37 12.66
C MET A 24 -10.34 -1.76 11.61
N VAL A 25 -10.61 -0.51 11.23
CA VAL A 25 -9.76 0.31 10.35
C VAL A 25 -8.81 1.17 11.20
N PHE A 26 -7.63 1.48 10.66
CA PHE A 26 -6.57 2.13 11.44
C PHE A 26 -5.95 3.33 10.72
N CYS A 27 -5.91 4.47 11.41
CA CYS A 27 -5.00 5.55 11.04
C CYS A 27 -3.59 5.16 11.51
N THR A 28 -2.61 5.17 10.61
CA THR A 28 -1.23 4.79 10.95
C THR A 28 -0.30 5.98 10.77
N ILE A 29 0.40 6.35 11.84
CA ILE A 29 1.38 7.44 11.85
C ILE A 29 2.77 6.81 11.76
N ASP A 30 3.58 7.26 10.80
CA ASP A 30 4.98 6.90 10.62
C ASP A 30 5.87 7.96 11.27
N THR A 31 6.71 7.54 12.21
CA THR A 31 7.61 8.40 12.97
C THR A 31 9.07 8.18 12.59
N SER A 32 9.34 7.43 11.52
CA SER A 32 10.69 7.01 11.11
C SER A 32 11.63 8.16 10.69
N ARG A 33 11.11 9.39 10.54
CA ARG A 33 11.85 10.58 10.10
C ARG A 33 11.93 11.64 11.18
N MET A 34 11.50 11.32 12.39
CA MET A 34 11.63 12.21 13.54
C MET A 34 13.04 12.13 14.10
N GLU A 35 13.53 13.26 14.60
CA GLU A 35 14.73 13.30 15.43
C GLU A 35 14.46 12.57 16.75
N ASP A 36 15.46 11.91 17.31
CA ASP A 36 15.28 10.95 18.43
C ASP A 36 14.57 11.60 19.65
N GLU A 37 14.92 12.84 20.00
CA GLU A 37 14.31 13.58 21.12
C GLU A 37 12.82 13.90 20.89
N GLN A 38 12.44 14.27 19.66
CA GLN A 38 11.04 14.54 19.30
C GLN A 38 10.24 13.24 19.15
N GLY A 39 10.90 12.16 18.71
CA GLY A 39 10.33 10.83 18.56
C GLY A 39 9.99 10.16 19.90
N GLU A 40 10.75 10.45 20.96
CA GLU A 40 10.44 10.02 22.32
C GLU A 40 9.19 10.69 22.89
N GLN A 41 8.94 11.94 22.51
CA GLN A 41 7.81 12.73 23.01
C GLN A 41 6.47 12.36 22.35
N LEU A 42 6.51 11.87 21.10
CA LEU A 42 5.31 11.41 20.39
C LEU A 42 4.91 9.99 20.82
N THR A 43 4.36 9.89 22.04
CA THR A 43 3.89 8.62 22.62
C THR A 43 2.45 8.29 22.18
N PRO A 44 2.00 7.01 22.30
CA PRO A 44 0.59 6.67 22.14
C PRO A 44 -0.35 7.47 23.05
N GLY A 45 0.11 7.83 24.25
CA GLY A 45 -0.63 8.68 25.18
C GLY A 45 -0.80 10.12 24.64
N ALA A 46 0.29 10.71 24.14
CA ALA A 46 0.24 12.05 23.53
C ALA A 46 -0.70 12.08 22.31
N ILE A 47 -0.60 11.10 21.42
CA ILE A 47 -1.49 10.97 20.25
C ILE A 47 -2.95 10.78 20.67
N ARG A 48 -3.22 9.97 21.71
CA ARG A 48 -4.58 9.80 22.24
C ARG A 48 -5.14 11.14 22.74
N THR A 49 -4.39 11.87 23.57
CA THR A 49 -4.84 13.17 24.10
C THR A 49 -5.13 14.16 23.00
N LEU A 50 -4.23 14.26 22.01
CA LEU A 50 -4.41 15.11 20.83
C LEU A 50 -5.67 14.71 20.06
N THR A 51 -5.81 13.43 19.70
CA THR A 51 -6.93 12.94 18.89
C THR A 51 -8.27 13.17 19.60
N GLU A 52 -8.36 12.82 20.88
CA GLU A 52 -9.58 13.03 21.66
C GLU A 52 -9.92 14.50 21.83
N GLY A 53 -8.91 15.38 22.00
CA GLY A 53 -9.11 16.83 22.07
C GLY A 53 -9.70 17.38 20.78
N GLU A 54 -9.10 17.07 19.63
CA GLU A 54 -9.55 17.59 18.33
C GLU A 54 -10.95 17.08 17.98
N VAL A 55 -11.24 15.79 18.17
CA VAL A 55 -12.57 15.22 17.85
C VAL A 55 -13.67 15.80 18.75
N ARG A 56 -13.39 16.03 20.04
CA ARG A 56 -14.37 16.63 20.96
C ARG A 56 -14.73 18.06 20.58
N VAL A 57 -13.76 18.83 20.10
CA VAL A 57 -13.96 20.21 19.61
C VAL A 57 -14.76 20.21 18.32
N ASP A 58 -14.37 19.38 17.35
CA ASP A 58 -14.96 19.36 16.02
C ASP A 58 -16.41 18.84 16.02
N GLN A 59 -16.71 17.74 16.74
CA GLN A 59 -18.03 17.12 16.71
C GLN A 59 -18.99 17.55 17.82
N SER A 60 -18.58 18.46 18.72
CA SER A 60 -19.32 18.73 19.97
C SER A 60 -19.61 17.47 20.82
N GLN A 61 -18.84 16.39 20.60
CA GLN A 61 -19.00 15.11 21.30
C GLN A 61 -18.09 15.05 22.52
N SER A 62 -18.45 15.74 23.60
CA SER A 62 -17.63 15.88 24.81
C SER A 62 -17.17 14.56 25.46
N LYS A 63 -17.85 13.44 25.20
CA LYS A 63 -17.52 12.12 25.74
C LYS A 63 -16.76 11.21 24.77
N TRP A 64 -16.44 11.67 23.56
CA TRP A 64 -15.75 10.84 22.57
C TRP A 64 -14.37 10.41 23.09
N ARG A 65 -14.02 9.14 22.86
CA ARG A 65 -12.71 8.56 23.20
C ARG A 65 -12.20 7.69 22.06
N CYS A 66 -10.88 7.67 21.90
CA CYS A 66 -10.22 6.75 20.98
C CYS A 66 -10.51 5.30 21.39
N LEU A 67 -10.85 4.44 20.43
CA LEU A 67 -11.02 3.01 20.69
C LEU A 67 -9.71 2.40 21.21
N ALA A 68 -8.61 2.59 20.47
CA ALA A 68 -7.27 2.22 20.91
C ALA A 68 -6.21 3.07 20.22
N VAL A 69 -5.09 3.30 20.91
CA VAL A 69 -3.87 3.88 20.32
C VAL A 69 -2.70 3.01 20.73
N THR A 70 -1.96 2.49 19.77
CA THR A 70 -0.91 1.48 19.98
C THR A 70 0.38 1.87 19.26
N LYS A 71 1.54 1.49 19.80
CA LYS A 71 2.84 1.61 19.13
C LYS A 71 3.23 0.23 18.58
N ASP A 72 3.67 0.17 17.33
CA ASP A 72 4.21 -1.05 16.74
C ASP A 72 5.59 -1.35 17.37
N PRO A 73 5.82 -2.55 17.94
CA PRO A 73 7.09 -2.87 18.58
C PRO A 73 8.24 -3.08 17.58
N LYS A 74 7.92 -3.33 16.31
CA LYS A 74 8.91 -3.67 15.25
C LYS A 74 9.15 -2.52 14.27
N LYS A 75 8.25 -1.54 14.23
CA LYS A 75 8.30 -0.42 13.29
C LYS A 75 8.09 0.89 14.04
N PRO A 76 8.71 2.01 13.61
CA PRO A 76 8.48 3.33 14.19
C PRO A 76 7.10 3.86 13.76
N ARG A 77 6.03 3.21 14.24
CA ARG A 77 4.64 3.48 13.85
C ARG A 77 3.72 3.52 15.06
N ILE A 78 2.75 4.42 15.01
CA ILE A 78 1.64 4.50 15.98
C ILE A 78 0.35 4.28 15.22
N ARG A 79 -0.57 3.47 15.75
CA ARG A 79 -1.86 3.15 15.13
C ARG A 79 -3.00 3.60 16.02
N ILE A 80 -3.98 4.28 15.43
CA ILE A 80 -5.24 4.65 16.06
C ILE A 80 -6.33 3.74 15.48
N ALA A 81 -6.92 2.89 16.32
CA ALA A 81 -8.05 2.05 15.91
C ALA A 81 -9.32 2.91 15.82
N CYS A 82 -10.03 2.78 14.70
CA CYS A 82 -11.27 3.50 14.42
C CYS A 82 -12.42 2.51 14.27
N ARG A 83 -13.61 2.90 14.75
CA ARG A 83 -14.79 2.02 14.79
C ARG A 83 -15.41 1.74 13.42
N ASN A 84 -15.26 2.66 12.47
CA ASN A 84 -15.80 2.57 11.11
C ASN A 84 -15.04 3.52 10.16
N GLU A 85 -15.37 3.47 8.87
CA GLU A 85 -14.74 4.29 7.82
C GLU A 85 -14.95 5.81 8.02
N GLN A 86 -16.10 6.22 8.59
CA GLN A 86 -16.40 7.64 8.86
C GLN A 86 -15.51 8.19 9.98
N GLU A 87 -15.40 7.46 11.08
CA GLU A 87 -14.50 7.79 12.19
C GLU A 87 -13.05 7.80 11.71
N HIS A 88 -12.66 6.82 10.89
CA HIS A 88 -11.33 6.76 10.30
C HIS A 88 -11.03 8.00 9.44
N ALA A 89 -11.91 8.37 8.51
CA ALA A 89 -11.72 9.54 7.64
C ALA A 89 -11.55 10.83 8.47
N MET A 90 -12.41 11.03 9.47
CA MET A 90 -12.35 12.18 10.37
C MET A 90 -11.04 12.18 11.19
N VAL A 91 -10.75 11.09 11.91
CA VAL A 91 -9.54 10.99 12.76
C VAL A 91 -8.29 11.20 11.91
N LYS A 92 -8.24 10.61 10.71
CA LYS A 92 -7.13 10.77 9.78
C LYS A 92 -6.90 12.24 9.44
N GLN A 93 -7.96 12.96 9.04
CA GLN A 93 -7.87 14.38 8.67
C GLN A 93 -7.45 15.25 9.86
N LEU A 94 -8.12 15.13 11.01
CA LEU A 94 -7.85 15.96 12.18
C LEU A 94 -6.44 15.74 12.72
N VAL A 95 -6.01 14.48 12.83
CA VAL A 95 -4.69 14.15 13.37
C VAL A 95 -3.59 14.53 12.38
N GLU A 96 -3.75 14.24 11.09
CA GLU A 96 -2.75 14.57 10.05
C GLU A 96 -2.40 16.07 10.05
N ALA A 97 -3.39 16.94 10.23
CA ALA A 97 -3.19 18.39 10.29
C ALA A 97 -2.39 18.87 11.51
N LYS A 98 -2.25 18.04 12.55
CA LYS A 98 -1.59 18.38 13.82
C LYS A 98 -0.30 17.60 14.08
N LEU A 99 0.11 16.74 13.14
CA LEU A 99 1.33 15.96 13.30
C LEU A 99 2.58 16.87 13.30
N PRO A 100 3.54 16.64 14.20
CA PRO A 100 4.79 17.39 14.22
C PRO A 100 5.65 17.09 12.99
N ARG A 101 6.64 17.95 12.73
CA ARG A 101 7.61 17.74 11.66
C ARG A 101 8.28 16.38 11.79
N GLY A 102 8.39 15.65 10.68
CA GLY A 102 8.99 14.30 10.65
C GLY A 102 8.01 13.16 10.94
N ALA A 103 6.90 13.41 11.65
CA ALA A 103 5.77 12.49 11.71
C ALA A 103 4.90 12.66 10.46
N ARG A 104 4.32 11.57 9.96
CA ARG A 104 3.37 11.64 8.85
C ARG A 104 2.28 10.60 8.97
N MET A 105 1.07 10.97 8.56
CA MET A 105 -0.01 10.01 8.39
C MET A 105 0.32 9.15 7.16
N LEU A 106 0.33 7.83 7.34
CA LEU A 106 0.44 6.91 6.23
C LEU A 106 -0.88 6.89 5.46
N ARG A 107 -0.75 6.64 4.15
CA ARG A 107 -1.90 6.30 3.32
C ARG A 107 -2.52 5.00 3.81
N ASP A 108 -3.78 4.79 3.42
CA ASP A 108 -4.52 3.59 3.80
C ASP A 108 -3.74 2.35 3.39
N GLU A 109 -3.74 1.37 4.29
CA GLU A 109 -3.10 0.10 4.03
C GLU A 109 -3.85 -0.58 2.87
N LEU A 110 -3.10 -0.89 1.81
CA LEU A 110 -3.64 -1.58 0.64
C LEU A 110 -3.20 -3.03 0.66
N TYR A 111 -4.11 -3.91 0.27
CA TYR A 111 -3.93 -5.36 0.26
C TYR A 111 -3.81 -5.84 -1.18
N PRO A 112 -2.57 -6.02 -1.69
CA PRO A 112 -2.36 -6.37 -3.08
C PRO A 112 -2.65 -7.86 -3.34
N VAL A 113 -3.47 -8.13 -4.35
CA VAL A 113 -3.72 -9.47 -4.87
C VAL A 113 -3.22 -9.52 -6.31
N LYS A 114 -2.39 -10.51 -6.63
CA LYS A 114 -1.97 -10.77 -8.00
C LYS A 114 -3.07 -11.58 -8.69
N VAL A 115 -3.39 -11.21 -9.93
CA VAL A 115 -4.37 -11.94 -10.76
C VAL A 115 -3.70 -12.32 -12.09
N ASP A 116 -3.57 -13.61 -12.35
CA ASP A 116 -3.04 -14.18 -13.58
C ASP A 116 -4.15 -14.41 -14.62
N TYR A 117 -3.76 -14.47 -15.91
CA TYR A 117 -4.66 -14.75 -17.05
C TYR A 117 -5.72 -13.67 -17.30
N VAL A 118 -5.37 -12.41 -17.07
CA VAL A 118 -6.27 -11.26 -17.28
C VAL A 118 -6.11 -10.71 -18.69
N SER A 119 -7.22 -10.42 -19.36
CA SER A 119 -7.24 -9.79 -20.68
C SER A 119 -6.60 -8.40 -20.63
N ARG A 120 -5.66 -8.16 -21.55
CA ARG A 120 -4.93 -6.90 -21.68
C ARG A 120 -5.87 -5.71 -21.84
N MET A 121 -6.92 -5.85 -22.64
CA MET A 121 -7.85 -4.78 -22.99
C MET A 121 -8.73 -4.34 -21.81
N VAL A 122 -8.85 -5.17 -20.78
CA VAL A 122 -9.59 -4.81 -19.55
C VAL A 122 -8.78 -3.82 -18.71
N VAL A 123 -7.45 -3.95 -18.72
CA VAL A 123 -6.56 -3.19 -17.85
C VAL A 123 -5.84 -2.05 -18.59
N LEU A 124 -5.49 -2.24 -19.85
CA LEU A 124 -4.69 -1.31 -20.65
C LEU A 124 -5.49 -0.68 -21.80
N ASP A 125 -5.22 0.60 -22.06
CA ASP A 125 -5.74 1.34 -23.20
C ASP A 125 -4.86 1.17 -24.44
N GLU A 126 -5.26 1.82 -25.55
CA GLU A 126 -4.52 1.82 -26.82
C GLU A 126 -3.11 2.41 -26.69
N ALA A 127 -2.88 3.30 -25.72
CA ALA A 127 -1.58 3.89 -25.41
C ALA A 127 -0.73 3.01 -24.47
N ASN A 128 -1.12 1.75 -24.22
CA ASN A 128 -0.48 0.83 -23.28
C ASN A 128 -0.39 1.40 -21.85
N THR A 129 -1.31 2.28 -21.47
CA THR A 129 -1.45 2.87 -20.14
C THR A 129 -2.60 2.21 -19.40
N ILE A 130 -2.61 2.29 -18.07
CA ILE A 130 -3.72 1.72 -17.28
C ILE A 130 -4.99 2.50 -17.63
N ARG A 131 -6.04 1.80 -18.04
CA ARG A 131 -7.33 2.40 -18.37
C ARG A 131 -7.89 3.17 -17.19
N SER A 132 -8.39 4.38 -17.46
CA SER A 132 -9.25 5.08 -16.52
C SER A 132 -10.50 4.23 -16.25
N GLY A 133 -10.92 4.12 -15.00
CA GLY A 133 -12.08 3.30 -14.61
C GLY A 133 -11.81 1.81 -14.40
N ALA A 134 -10.66 1.25 -14.85
CA ALA A 134 -10.40 -0.19 -14.72
C ALA A 134 -10.48 -0.71 -13.28
N ALA A 135 -9.99 0.07 -12.31
CA ALA A 135 -10.09 -0.30 -10.90
C ALA A 135 -11.56 -0.37 -10.43
N GLU A 136 -12.38 0.58 -10.83
CA GLU A 136 -13.80 0.63 -10.45
C GLU A 136 -14.59 -0.49 -11.13
N GLU A 137 -14.39 -0.71 -12.43
CA GLU A 137 -15.04 -1.79 -13.20
C GLU A 137 -14.70 -3.17 -12.61
N ILE A 138 -13.41 -3.45 -12.41
CA ILE A 138 -12.94 -4.71 -11.79
C ILE A 138 -13.47 -4.83 -10.36
N GLY A 139 -13.49 -3.74 -9.60
CA GLY A 139 -14.05 -3.73 -8.25
C GLY A 139 -15.52 -4.13 -8.20
N LYS A 140 -16.33 -3.56 -9.10
CA LYS A 140 -17.76 -3.90 -9.24
C LYS A 140 -17.98 -5.37 -9.58
N GLU A 141 -17.19 -5.94 -10.50
CA GLU A 141 -17.29 -7.36 -10.89
C GLU A 141 -16.99 -8.33 -9.73
N ASN A 142 -16.23 -7.90 -8.72
CA ASN A 142 -15.80 -8.76 -7.61
C ASN A 142 -16.52 -8.45 -6.28
N ASP A 143 -17.39 -7.44 -6.26
CA ASP A 143 -17.98 -6.86 -5.05
C ASP A 143 -16.91 -6.46 -4.01
N VAL A 144 -15.91 -5.70 -4.46
CA VAL A 144 -14.79 -5.23 -3.62
C VAL A 144 -14.40 -3.80 -3.97
N GLN A 145 -13.81 -3.10 -3.01
CA GLN A 145 -13.27 -1.77 -3.25
C GLN A 145 -11.79 -1.85 -3.67
N VAL A 146 -11.53 -1.54 -4.94
CA VAL A 146 -10.17 -1.51 -5.52
C VAL A 146 -9.66 -0.08 -5.55
N ALA A 147 -8.60 0.21 -4.81
CA ALA A 147 -7.97 1.53 -4.80
C ALA A 147 -7.22 1.84 -6.11
N LYS A 148 -6.57 0.83 -6.69
CA LYS A 148 -5.89 0.92 -8.00
C LYS A 148 -5.57 -0.47 -8.54
N VAL A 149 -5.28 -0.52 -9.84
CA VAL A 149 -4.77 -1.72 -10.52
C VAL A 149 -3.42 -1.43 -11.18
N GLY A 150 -2.62 -2.47 -11.38
CA GLY A 150 -1.34 -2.40 -12.08
C GLY A 150 -1.15 -3.59 -13.00
N TRP A 151 -0.56 -3.36 -14.18
CA TRP A 151 -0.19 -4.42 -15.11
C TRP A 151 1.24 -4.91 -14.82
N LEU A 152 1.41 -6.22 -14.63
CA LEU A 152 2.69 -6.84 -14.25
C LEU A 152 3.44 -7.45 -15.43
N SER A 153 2.73 -7.89 -16.48
CA SER A 153 3.37 -8.47 -17.66
C SER A 153 4.08 -7.41 -18.51
N ASN A 154 5.02 -7.85 -19.35
CA ASN A 154 5.72 -6.96 -20.27
C ASN A 154 4.71 -6.26 -21.19
N ARG A 155 4.77 -4.92 -21.26
CA ARG A 155 3.88 -4.12 -22.11
C ARG A 155 4.34 -4.08 -23.56
N ASP A 156 5.63 -4.28 -23.81
CA ASP A 156 6.24 -4.21 -25.14
C ASP A 156 5.94 -5.46 -25.98
N VAL A 157 5.55 -6.56 -25.32
CA VAL A 157 5.08 -7.77 -25.99
C VAL A 157 3.54 -7.75 -25.97
N PRO A 158 2.86 -7.68 -27.13
CA PRO A 158 1.41 -7.54 -27.22
C PRO A 158 0.69 -8.88 -26.99
N LYS A 159 0.90 -9.50 -25.82
CA LYS A 159 0.13 -10.69 -25.42
C LYS A 159 -1.29 -10.27 -25.07
N ALA A 160 -2.27 -11.03 -25.56
CA ALA A 160 -3.69 -10.82 -25.25
C ALA A 160 -3.98 -10.99 -23.75
N TYR A 161 -3.23 -11.87 -23.07
CA TYR A 161 -3.37 -12.14 -21.64
C TYR A 161 -2.07 -11.89 -20.88
N GLY A 162 -2.20 -11.52 -19.62
CA GLY A 162 -1.08 -11.33 -18.71
C GLY A 162 -1.51 -11.36 -17.25
N SER A 163 -0.63 -10.84 -16.40
CA SER A 163 -0.87 -10.74 -14.97
C SER A 163 -1.08 -9.28 -14.59
N MET A 164 -2.01 -9.03 -13.68
CA MET A 164 -2.21 -7.75 -13.02
C MET A 164 -2.04 -7.89 -11.50
N VAL A 165 -2.01 -6.75 -10.83
CA VAL A 165 -2.18 -6.63 -9.38
C VAL A 165 -3.36 -5.70 -9.13
N MET A 166 -4.27 -6.12 -8.27
CA MET A 166 -5.35 -5.30 -7.73
C MET A 166 -5.02 -4.93 -6.28
N TYR A 167 -5.12 -3.65 -5.94
CA TYR A 167 -4.84 -3.14 -4.60
C TYR A 167 -6.16 -2.87 -3.89
N LEU A 168 -6.54 -3.74 -2.96
CA LEU A 168 -7.79 -3.65 -2.23
C LEU A 168 -7.65 -2.76 -1.00
N THR A 169 -8.72 -2.09 -0.60
CA THR A 169 -8.76 -1.26 0.62
C THR A 169 -9.07 -2.10 1.86
N LYS A 170 -9.70 -3.26 1.71
CA LYS A 170 -10.09 -4.15 2.81
C LYS A 170 -9.28 -5.44 2.81
N ARG A 171 -8.83 -5.84 4.00
CA ARG A 171 -8.07 -7.08 4.21
C ARG A 171 -8.93 -8.31 3.95
N ALA A 172 -10.16 -8.29 4.47
CA ALA A 172 -11.10 -9.40 4.35
C ALA A 172 -11.39 -9.73 2.88
N ASP A 173 -11.58 -8.72 2.03
CA ASP A 173 -11.77 -8.90 0.59
C ASP A 173 -10.56 -9.56 -0.09
N ALA A 174 -9.35 -9.15 0.29
CA ALA A 174 -8.13 -9.74 -0.25
C ALA A 174 -7.99 -11.21 0.18
N GLU A 175 -8.23 -11.50 1.46
CA GLU A 175 -8.18 -12.87 2.01
C GLU A 175 -9.24 -13.76 1.36
N ARG A 176 -10.46 -13.24 1.15
CA ARG A 176 -11.54 -13.93 0.44
C ARG A 176 -11.16 -14.28 -0.99
N LEU A 177 -10.71 -13.31 -1.79
CA LEU A 177 -10.32 -13.55 -3.18
C LEU A 177 -9.13 -14.51 -3.31
N LEU A 178 -8.21 -14.50 -2.34
CA LEU A 178 -7.10 -15.45 -2.28
C LEU A 178 -7.57 -16.87 -1.91
N ALA A 179 -8.54 -17.00 -1.00
CA ALA A 179 -9.12 -18.28 -0.62
C ALA A 179 -9.99 -18.90 -1.73
N GLU A 180 -10.78 -18.08 -2.42
CA GLU A 180 -11.58 -18.49 -3.58
C GLU A 180 -10.70 -18.89 -4.78
N GLY A 181 -9.50 -18.30 -4.90
CA GLY A 181 -8.52 -18.63 -5.93
C GLY A 181 -8.76 -17.95 -7.29
N TYR A 182 -9.81 -17.12 -7.40
CA TYR A 182 -10.19 -16.43 -8.62
C TYR A 182 -10.66 -14.99 -8.35
N ALA A 183 -10.53 -14.13 -9.36
CA ALA A 183 -11.10 -12.79 -9.41
C ALA A 183 -11.58 -12.51 -10.84
N TYR A 184 -12.62 -11.69 -10.98
CA TYR A 184 -13.23 -11.34 -12.26
C TYR A 184 -12.61 -10.08 -12.86
N ALA A 185 -12.43 -10.05 -14.18
CA ALA A 185 -12.00 -8.87 -14.91
C ALA A 185 -12.50 -8.93 -16.36
N GLY A 186 -13.41 -8.04 -16.73
CA GLY A 186 -14.01 -8.00 -18.06
C GLY A 186 -14.87 -9.23 -18.37
N GLY A 187 -15.58 -9.73 -17.36
CA GLY A 187 -16.44 -10.92 -17.49
C GLY A 187 -15.69 -12.25 -17.58
N GLN A 188 -14.38 -12.25 -17.37
CA GLN A 188 -13.54 -13.45 -17.33
C GLN A 188 -12.95 -13.66 -15.93
N SER A 189 -12.73 -14.91 -15.54
CA SER A 189 -12.04 -15.24 -14.29
C SER A 189 -10.53 -15.35 -14.50
N GLY A 190 -9.76 -14.60 -13.71
CA GLY A 190 -8.32 -14.74 -13.57
C GLY A 190 -7.96 -15.44 -12.25
N ARG A 191 -6.78 -16.06 -12.19
CA ARG A 191 -6.33 -16.83 -11.01
C ARG A 191 -5.64 -15.93 -10.00
N THR A 192 -6.10 -15.93 -8.74
CA THR A 192 -5.53 -15.10 -7.69
C THR A 192 -4.31 -15.75 -7.04
N LYS A 193 -3.34 -14.93 -6.63
CA LYS A 193 -2.16 -15.31 -5.84
C LYS A 193 -1.77 -14.18 -4.92
N VAL A 194 -1.06 -14.51 -3.83
CA VAL A 194 -0.43 -13.52 -2.97
C VAL A 194 0.52 -12.67 -3.82
N PHE A 195 0.39 -11.34 -3.72
CA PHE A 195 1.33 -10.45 -4.38
C PHE A 195 2.61 -10.32 -3.55
N GLU A 196 3.67 -10.95 -4.04
CA GLU A 196 5.01 -10.79 -3.47
C GLU A 196 5.62 -9.47 -3.93
N SER A 197 5.62 -8.48 -3.04
CA SER A 197 6.38 -7.25 -3.26
C SER A 197 7.87 -7.55 -3.17
N ARG A 198 8.50 -7.85 -4.32
CA ARG A 198 9.95 -7.95 -4.40
C ARG A 198 10.54 -6.56 -4.19
N PRO A 199 11.31 -6.32 -3.12
CA PRO A 199 12.00 -5.05 -2.95
C PRO A 199 12.89 -4.87 -4.17
N ARG A 200 12.65 -3.83 -4.96
CA ARG A 200 13.62 -3.46 -5.98
C ARG A 200 14.91 -3.15 -5.26
N LEU A 201 16.00 -3.81 -5.63
CA LEU A 201 17.31 -3.39 -5.16
C LEU A 201 17.51 -1.95 -5.63
N ASP A 202 17.62 -1.03 -4.68
CA ASP A 202 17.84 0.37 -4.99
C ASP A 202 19.12 0.49 -5.83
N GLN A 203 18.96 0.99 -7.06
CA GLN A 203 20.06 1.31 -7.96
C GLN A 203 20.43 2.77 -7.78
N CYS A 204 21.70 3.04 -7.50
CA CYS A 204 22.22 4.39 -7.53
C CYS A 204 22.44 4.82 -8.99
N TYR A 205 21.73 5.83 -9.48
CA TYR A 205 21.90 6.31 -10.86
C TYR A 205 23.22 7.07 -11.11
N ASN A 206 24.02 7.35 -10.08
CA ASN A 206 25.37 7.89 -10.25
C ASN A 206 26.40 6.77 -10.52
N CYS A 207 26.54 5.80 -9.61
CA CYS A 207 27.53 4.72 -9.74
C CYS A 207 26.99 3.41 -10.33
N GLN A 208 25.70 3.35 -10.65
CA GLN A 208 24.96 2.20 -11.19
C GLN A 208 24.95 0.93 -10.31
N GLN A 209 25.45 1.00 -9.07
CA GLN A 209 25.44 -0.13 -8.14
C GLN A 209 24.07 -0.33 -7.50
N MET A 210 23.76 -1.59 -7.21
CA MET A 210 22.50 -2.02 -6.60
C MET A 210 22.66 -2.39 -5.13
N GLY A 211 21.59 -2.24 -4.35
CA GLY A 211 21.48 -2.83 -3.00
C GLY A 211 22.41 -2.22 -1.96
N ARG A 212 22.98 -1.04 -2.24
CA ARG A 212 23.92 -0.32 -1.36
C ARG A 212 23.26 0.75 -0.50
N GLY A 213 21.93 0.93 -0.61
CA GLY A 213 21.17 1.82 0.27
C GLY A 213 21.40 3.33 0.10
N HIS A 214 22.03 3.78 -0.99
CA HIS A 214 22.24 5.21 -1.26
C HIS A 214 21.61 5.64 -2.59
N LYS A 215 21.21 6.91 -2.68
CA LYS A 215 20.70 7.53 -3.91
C LYS A 215 21.82 8.30 -4.63
N ALA A 216 21.59 8.67 -5.88
CA ALA A 216 22.57 9.39 -6.70
C ALA A 216 23.09 10.69 -6.03
N HIS A 217 22.21 11.44 -5.37
CA HIS A 217 22.57 12.69 -4.67
C HIS A 217 23.38 12.49 -3.38
N GLN A 218 23.45 11.27 -2.86
CA GLN A 218 24.24 10.87 -1.68
C GLN A 218 25.48 10.07 -2.08
N CYS A 219 25.75 9.93 -3.38
CA CYS A 219 26.80 9.08 -3.89
C CYS A 219 28.11 9.87 -4.00
N ASP A 220 29.14 9.40 -3.31
CA ASP A 220 30.50 9.94 -3.31
C ASP A 220 31.41 9.32 -4.38
N ARG A 221 30.90 8.34 -5.14
CA ARG A 221 31.66 7.59 -6.13
C ARG A 221 31.73 8.30 -7.49
N PRO A 222 32.74 7.98 -8.31
CA PRO A 222 32.80 8.43 -9.69
C PRO A 222 31.52 8.12 -10.45
N GLN A 223 31.07 9.07 -11.28
CA GLN A 223 29.91 8.89 -12.13
C GLN A 223 30.21 7.83 -13.19
N VAL A 224 29.36 6.80 -13.25
CA VAL A 224 29.41 5.73 -14.23
C VAL A 224 28.25 5.88 -15.21
N CYS A 225 28.57 5.90 -16.50
CA CYS A 225 27.58 6.01 -17.56
C CYS A 225 26.66 4.78 -17.58
N GLY A 226 25.36 5.02 -17.44
CA GLY A 226 24.34 3.98 -17.51
C GLY A 226 24.16 3.33 -18.88
N LYS A 227 24.78 3.83 -19.95
CA LYS A 227 24.72 3.22 -21.29
C LYS A 227 25.92 2.33 -21.59
N CYS A 228 27.14 2.78 -21.31
CA CYS A 228 28.37 2.09 -21.74
C CYS A 228 29.27 1.59 -20.60
N ALA A 229 28.87 1.81 -19.34
CA ALA A 229 29.62 1.42 -18.13
C ALA A 229 31.00 2.09 -17.97
N LYS A 230 31.32 3.14 -18.74
CA LYS A 230 32.54 3.94 -18.56
C LYS A 230 32.32 5.09 -17.56
N GLU A 231 33.38 5.46 -16.85
CA GLU A 231 33.37 6.61 -15.94
C GLU A 231 33.50 7.94 -16.69
N GLY A 232 33.15 9.05 -16.01
CA GLY A 232 33.48 10.41 -16.46
C GLY A 232 32.39 11.14 -17.24
N HIS A 233 31.25 10.51 -17.53
CA HIS A 233 30.13 11.18 -18.20
C HIS A 233 28.76 10.61 -17.85
N HIS A 234 27.73 11.43 -18.05
CA HIS A 234 26.33 11.04 -17.86
C HIS A 234 25.77 10.39 -19.13
N HIS A 235 24.75 9.54 -19.01
CA HIS A 235 24.18 8.81 -20.16
C HIS A 235 23.56 9.71 -21.25
N SER A 236 23.23 10.97 -20.91
CA SER A 236 22.73 11.97 -21.86
C SER A 236 23.83 12.49 -22.79
N ALA A 237 25.09 12.50 -22.34
CA ALA A 237 26.27 12.90 -23.10
C ALA A 237 27.02 11.71 -23.73
N CYS A 238 26.45 10.51 -23.65
CA CYS A 238 27.09 9.29 -24.13
C CYS A 238 26.87 9.11 -25.64
N THR A 239 27.95 9.00 -26.39
CA THR A 239 27.99 8.76 -27.85
C THR A 239 28.25 7.31 -28.22
N GLU A 240 28.47 6.44 -27.23
CA GLU A 240 28.73 5.01 -27.43
C GLU A 240 27.47 4.30 -27.93
N THR A 241 27.62 3.52 -28.99
CA THR A 241 26.54 2.71 -29.57
C THR A 241 26.43 1.33 -28.92
N ILE A 242 27.54 0.80 -28.40
CA ILE A 242 27.58 -0.47 -27.70
C ILE A 242 27.12 -0.25 -26.26
N LEU A 243 25.96 -0.81 -25.93
CA LEU A 243 25.42 -0.74 -24.59
C LEU A 243 26.05 -1.80 -23.69
N LYS A 244 26.32 -1.43 -22.44
CA LYS A 244 26.83 -2.31 -21.39
C LYS A 244 26.18 -1.98 -20.06
N CYS A 245 25.48 -2.96 -19.51
CA CYS A 245 24.81 -2.84 -18.23
C CYS A 245 25.83 -3.04 -17.10
N VAL A 246 25.95 -2.07 -16.20
CA VAL A 246 26.88 -2.16 -15.05
C VAL A 246 26.47 -3.30 -14.10
N PRO A 247 25.19 -3.46 -13.71
CA PRO A 247 24.78 -4.56 -12.85
C PRO A 247 25.14 -5.97 -13.35
N CYS A 248 24.87 -6.29 -14.62
CA CYS A 248 24.94 -7.67 -15.13
C CYS A 248 25.87 -7.90 -16.32
N GLY A 249 26.50 -6.85 -16.86
CA GLY A 249 27.39 -6.94 -18.02
C GLY A 249 26.72 -7.10 -19.38
N GLY A 250 25.39 -7.25 -19.44
CA GLY A 250 24.67 -7.53 -20.69
C GLY A 250 24.57 -6.34 -21.67
N PRO A 251 24.23 -6.59 -22.95
CA PRO A 251 24.25 -5.62 -24.05
C PRO A 251 23.02 -4.71 -24.08
N HIS A 252 22.85 -3.91 -23.04
CA HIS A 252 21.71 -3.01 -22.81
C HIS A 252 22.08 -1.99 -21.73
N ALA A 253 21.34 -0.89 -21.65
CA ALA A 253 21.58 0.12 -20.63
C ALA A 253 21.28 -0.40 -19.22
N SER A 254 22.00 0.12 -18.22
CA SER A 254 21.84 -0.17 -16.80
C SER A 254 20.46 0.15 -16.23
N PHE A 255 19.60 0.89 -16.95
CA PHE A 255 18.22 1.18 -16.56
C PHE A 255 17.19 0.39 -17.40
N SER A 256 17.63 -0.57 -18.20
CA SER A 256 16.75 -1.40 -19.03
C SER A 256 15.90 -2.35 -18.18
N ARG A 257 14.62 -2.47 -18.54
CA ARG A 257 13.68 -3.44 -17.95
C ARG A 257 14.02 -4.90 -18.26
N ASN A 258 14.90 -5.13 -19.23
CA ASN A 258 15.34 -6.46 -19.64
C ASN A 258 16.51 -6.99 -18.80
N CYS A 259 17.06 -6.19 -17.87
CA CYS A 259 18.16 -6.62 -17.04
C CYS A 259 17.70 -7.63 -15.99
N LYS A 260 18.06 -8.91 -16.18
CA LYS A 260 17.74 -10.00 -15.25
C LYS A 260 18.23 -9.77 -13.81
N LYS A 261 19.25 -8.95 -13.60
CA LYS A 261 19.75 -8.64 -12.24
C LYS A 261 18.90 -7.57 -11.55
N LEU A 262 18.38 -6.60 -12.31
CA LEU A 262 17.43 -5.59 -11.81
C LEU A 262 15.99 -6.13 -11.73
N TYR A 263 15.65 -7.02 -12.66
CA TYR A 263 14.33 -7.61 -12.85
C TYR A 263 14.46 -9.12 -13.05
N PRO A 264 14.79 -9.89 -12.00
CA PRO A 264 14.88 -11.34 -12.10
C PRO A 264 13.54 -11.96 -12.46
N SER A 265 13.52 -12.76 -13.52
CA SER A 265 12.36 -13.55 -13.96
C SER A 265 11.91 -14.49 -12.84
N LEU A 266 10.61 -14.71 -12.72
CA LEU A 266 10.02 -15.61 -11.72
C LEU A 266 10.23 -17.11 -12.00
N ASN A 267 10.86 -17.48 -13.11
CA ASN A 267 11.02 -18.86 -13.58
C ASN A 267 12.48 -19.19 -13.91
N GLU A 268 13.35 -19.12 -12.91
CA GLU A 268 14.58 -19.92 -12.84
C GLU A 268 14.59 -20.66 -11.50
#